data_AF-A0AAE0ATG4-F1
#
_entry.id   AF-A0AAE0ATG4-F1
#
_cell.length_a   1.000
_cell.length_b   1.000
_cell.length_c   1.000
_cell.angle_alpha   90.00
_cell.angle_beta   90.00
_cell.angle_gamma   90.00
#
_symmetry.space_group_name_H-M   'P 1'
#
loop_
_entity.id
_entity.type
_entity.pdbx_description
1 polymer ?
#
loop_
_entity_poly.entity_id
_entity_poly.type
_entity_poly.pdbx_seq_one_letter_code
_entity_poly.pdbx_strand_id
1 'polypeptide(L)' 'MMECSRRSSCKGGFSKWRTTRRRRRSHRGSVRLKVRKLQKLIPGGQGLKADRLFTTTANYILQLRLQLHVLQALSNIYQP' A
#
# COMPACT_ATOMS: atom_id res chain seq x y z
N MET A 1 48.68 -43.96 -17.24
CA MET A 1 48.69 -42.79 -18.15
C MET A 1 47.38 -42.76 -18.93
N MET A 2 46.54 -41.75 -18.69
CA MET A 2 45.75 -41.03 -19.71
C MET A 2 44.94 -39.95 -19.00
N GLU A 3 45.22 -38.70 -19.38
CA GLU A 3 44.59 -37.48 -18.86
C GLU A 3 43.12 -37.36 -19.31
N CYS A 4 42.29 -36.74 -18.46
CA CYS A 4 41.02 -36.16 -18.89
C CYS A 4 40.85 -34.73 -18.33
N SER A 5 41.19 -33.81 -19.23
CA SER A 5 40.88 -32.39 -19.36
C SER A 5 39.63 -31.84 -18.64
N ARG A 6 39.85 -30.66 -18.02
CA ARG A 6 38.96 -29.49 -17.85
C ARG A 6 37.45 -29.76 -17.75
N ARG A 7 36.89 -29.48 -16.57
CA ARG A 7 35.50 -29.05 -16.45
C ARG A 7 35.40 -27.83 -15.53
N SER A 8 35.56 -26.65 -16.14
CA SER A 8 34.92 -25.43 -15.67
C SER A 8 33.39 -25.63 -15.70
N SER A 9 32.65 -24.91 -14.85
CA SER A 9 31.36 -24.27 -15.17
C SER A 9 30.41 -24.18 -13.96
N CYS A 10 30.17 -22.92 -13.56
CA CYS A 10 28.91 -22.36 -13.05
C CYS A 10 28.38 -22.78 -11.66
N LYS A 11 28.85 -22.09 -10.61
CA LYS A 11 28.07 -21.86 -9.38
C LYS A 11 27.22 -20.60 -9.52
N GLY A 12 26.04 -20.71 -10.13
CA GLY A 12 25.09 -19.60 -10.19
C GLY A 12 23.73 -20.04 -10.68
N GLY A 13 22.75 -20.21 -9.77
CA GLY A 13 21.39 -20.57 -10.22
C GLY A 13 20.31 -20.76 -9.16
N PHE A 14 20.64 -20.89 -7.88
CA PHE A 14 19.62 -21.21 -6.85
C PHE A 14 18.96 -20.00 -6.16
N SER A 15 19.40 -18.77 -6.44
CA SER A 15 18.84 -17.54 -5.82
C SER A 15 17.69 -16.91 -6.61
N LYS A 16 17.61 -17.14 -7.93
CA LYS A 16 16.69 -16.40 -8.83
C LYS A 16 15.23 -16.89 -8.77
N TRP A 17 14.98 -18.14 -8.38
CA TRP A 17 13.63 -18.70 -8.32
C TRP A 17 12.89 -18.43 -6.99
N ARG A 18 13.59 -17.94 -5.96
CA ARG A 18 12.99 -17.60 -4.65
C ARG A 18 12.33 -16.22 -4.60
N THR A 19 12.74 -15.29 -5.45
CA THR A 19 12.28 -13.89 -5.38
C THR A 19 10.90 -13.67 -6.03
N THR A 20 10.55 -14.44 -7.05
CA THR A 20 9.25 -14.34 -7.75
C THR A 20 8.08 -14.90 -6.95
N ARG A 21 8.27 -15.95 -6.13
CA ARG A 21 7.20 -16.50 -5.27
C ARG A 21 6.83 -15.58 -4.09
N ARG A 22 7.75 -14.74 -3.60
CA ARG A 22 7.47 -13.76 -2.52
C ARG A 22 6.56 -12.61 -2.96
N ARG A 23 6.67 -12.15 -4.21
CA ARG A 23 5.87 -11.00 -4.70
C ARG A 23 4.37 -11.28 -4.79
N ARG A 24 3.97 -12.51 -5.15
CA ARG A 24 2.54 -12.87 -5.30
C ARG A 24 1.81 -13.02 -3.97
N ARG A 25 2.48 -13.47 -2.90
CA ARG A 25 1.90 -13.52 -1.54
C ARG A 25 1.73 -12.14 -0.88
N SER A 26 2.52 -11.16 -1.30
CA SER A 26 2.43 -9.77 -0.83
C SER A 26 1.12 -9.08 -1.25
N HIS A 27 0.58 -9.39 -2.44
CA HIS A 27 -0.58 -8.68 -2.98
C HIS A 27 -1.92 -8.99 -2.25
N ARG A 28 -2.20 -10.26 -1.89
CA ARG A 28 -3.41 -10.60 -1.12
C ARG A 28 -3.33 -10.12 0.34
N GLY A 29 -2.14 -10.09 0.94
CA GLY A 29 -1.92 -9.43 2.23
C GLY A 29 -2.06 -7.90 2.17
N SER A 30 -1.78 -7.30 1.00
CA SER A 30 -1.78 -5.85 0.81
C SER A 30 -3.14 -5.21 1.06
N VAL A 31 -4.23 -5.77 0.52
CA VAL A 31 -5.57 -5.16 0.66
C VAL A 31 -6.01 -5.15 2.12
N ARG A 32 -5.86 -6.28 2.84
CA ARG A 32 -6.21 -6.35 4.26
C ARG A 32 -5.35 -5.41 5.12
N LEU A 33 -4.07 -5.24 4.78
CA LEU A 33 -3.19 -4.27 5.43
C LEU A 33 -3.62 -2.82 5.14
N LYS A 34 -4.01 -2.52 3.89
CA LYS A 34 -4.54 -1.21 3.50
C LYS A 34 -5.85 -0.89 4.23
N VAL A 35 -6.77 -1.85 4.31
CA VAL A 35 -8.02 -1.71 5.08
C VAL A 35 -7.71 -1.46 6.56
N ARG A 36 -6.80 -2.23 7.17
CA ARG A 36 -6.37 -1.98 8.56
C ARG A 36 -5.74 -0.61 8.77
N LYS A 37 -4.94 -0.12 7.81
CA LYS A 37 -4.39 1.23 7.86
C LYS A 37 -5.50 2.27 7.77
N LEU A 38 -6.45 2.08 6.86
CA LEU A 38 -7.59 2.97 6.71
C LEU A 38 -8.45 3.02 7.98
N GLN A 39 -8.70 1.87 8.62
CA GLN A 39 -9.42 1.80 9.90
C GLN A 39 -8.76 2.64 11.02
N LYS A 40 -7.43 2.79 11.00
CA LYS A 40 -6.70 3.62 11.97
C LYS A 40 -6.73 5.12 11.64
N LEU A 41 -6.86 5.46 10.37
CA LEU A 41 -6.87 6.85 9.90
C LEU A 41 -8.25 7.49 10.03
N ILE A 42 -9.30 6.70 9.80
CA ILE A 42 -10.67 7.20 9.79
C ILE A 42 -11.21 7.23 11.22
N PRO A 43 -11.73 8.39 11.70
CA PRO A 43 -12.34 8.47 13.02
C PRO A 43 -13.52 7.49 13.11
N GLY A 44 -13.55 6.69 14.18
CA GLY A 44 -14.54 5.62 14.36
C GLY A 44 -14.40 4.44 13.38
N GLY A 45 -13.32 4.38 12.60
CA GLY A 45 -13.08 3.33 11.59
C GLY A 45 -12.64 1.98 12.16
N GLN A 46 -12.23 1.93 13.42
CA GLN A 46 -11.64 0.73 14.02
C GLN A 46 -12.68 -0.39 14.17
N GLY A 47 -12.36 -1.56 13.61
CA GLY A 47 -13.27 -2.71 13.65
C GLY A 47 -14.42 -2.67 12.64
N LEU A 48 -14.57 -1.62 11.84
CA LEU A 48 -15.61 -1.56 10.79
C LEU A 48 -15.33 -2.54 9.64
N LYS A 49 -16.40 -3.17 9.14
CA LYS A 49 -16.36 -3.92 7.87
C LYS A 49 -15.99 -3.00 6.71
N ALA A 50 -15.41 -3.56 5.65
CA ALA A 50 -14.92 -2.79 4.50
C ALA A 50 -16.01 -1.89 3.88
N ASP A 51 -17.23 -2.39 3.73
CA ASP A 51 -18.33 -1.64 3.11
C ASP A 51 -18.65 -0.35 3.86
N ARG A 52 -18.85 -0.45 5.19
CA ARG A 52 -19.09 0.72 6.05
C ARG A 52 -17.86 1.61 6.15
N LEU A 53 -16.67 1.03 6.22
CA LEU A 53 -15.43 1.78 6.30
C LEU A 53 -15.26 2.70 5.09
N PHE A 54 -15.54 2.20 3.88
CA PHE A 54 -15.42 3.00 2.66
C PHE A 54 -16.47 4.11 2.59
N THR A 55 -17.72 3.86 2.99
CA THR A 55 -18.74 4.91 3.08
C THR A 55 -18.35 6.02 4.07
N THR A 56 -17.90 5.64 5.27
CA THR A 56 -17.42 6.61 6.27
C THR A 56 -16.20 7.37 5.76
N THR A 57 -15.30 6.69 5.03
CA THR A 57 -14.13 7.32 4.40
C THR A 57 -14.53 8.37 3.38
N ALA A 58 -15.50 8.06 2.51
CA ALA A 58 -15.99 9.00 1.50
C ALA A 58 -16.58 10.25 2.14
N ASN A 59 -17.41 10.07 3.17
CA ASN A 59 -17.99 11.18 3.93
C ASN A 59 -16.91 12.02 4.61
N TYR A 60 -15.91 11.38 5.21
CA TYR A 60 -14.83 12.08 5.90
C TYR A 60 -13.97 12.90 4.92
N ILE A 61 -13.64 12.35 3.74
CA ILE A 61 -12.93 13.09 2.69
C ILE A 61 -13.74 14.31 2.24
N LEU A 62 -15.05 14.16 2.05
CA LEU A 62 -15.92 15.27 1.67
C LEU A 62 -15.93 16.37 2.73
N GLN A 63 -16.07 16.01 4.01
CA GLN A 63 -16.04 16.94 5.13
C GLN A 63 -14.72 17.73 5.19
N LEU A 64 -13.59 17.03 5.07
CA LEU A 64 -12.26 17.68 5.06
C LEU A 64 -12.12 18.66 3.89
N ARG A 65 -12.56 18.27 2.69
CA ARG A 65 -12.52 19.17 1.51
C ARG A 65 -13.36 20.42 1.73
N LEU A 66 -14.56 20.27 2.26
CA LEU A 66 -15.43 21.42 2.58
C LEU A 66 -14.77 22.36 3.60
N GLN A 67 -14.17 21.82 4.66
CA GLN A 67 -13.45 22.62 5.65
C GLN A 67 -12.30 23.42 5.02
N LEU A 68 -11.51 22.79 4.16
CA LEU A 68 -10.43 23.45 3.45
C LEU A 68 -10.95 24.53 2.49
N HIS A 69 -12.03 24.26 1.75
CA HIS A 69 -12.62 25.23 0.83
C HIS A 69 -13.16 26.45 1.58
N VAL A 70 -13.81 26.27 2.74
CA VAL A 70 -14.28 27.38 3.58
C VAL A 70 -13.09 28.20 4.07
N LEU A 71 -12.07 27.56 4.63
CA LEU A 71 -10.87 28.25 5.11
C LEU A 71 -10.15 29.00 3.97
N GLN A 72 -10.07 28.41 2.79
CA GLN A 72 -9.46 29.04 1.63
C GLN A 72 -10.29 30.21 1.11
N ALA A 73 -11.61 30.10 1.07
CA ALA A 73 -12.50 31.21 0.71
C ALA A 73 -12.35 32.38 1.69
N LEU A 74 -12.32 32.10 2.99
CA LEU A 74 -12.09 33.13 4.02
C LEU A 74 -10.70 33.76 3.91
N SER A 75 -9.66 32.95 3.68
CA SER A 75 -8.29 33.45 3.47
C SER A 75 -8.21 34.37 2.25
N ASN A 76 -8.87 34.01 1.13
CA ASN A 76 -8.88 34.84 -0.07
C ASN A 76 -9.62 36.16 0.14
N ILE A 77 -10.62 36.20 1.03
CA ILE A 77 -11.34 37.44 1.38
C ILE A 77 -10.49 38.33 2.29
N TYR A 78 -9.64 37.74 3.14
CA TYR A 78 -8.83 38.46 4.12
C TYR A 78 -7.40 38.76 3.67
N GLN A 79 -6.94 38.21 2.55
CA GLN A 79 -5.70 38.64 1.90
C GLN A 79 -5.99 39.91 1.08
N PRO A 80 -5.47 41.09 1.50
CA PRO A 80 -5.66 42.34 0.78
C PRO A 80 -4.94 42.37 -0.58
#